data_AF-A0A520LAM5-F1
#
_entry.id   AF-A0A520LAM5-F1
#
_cell.length_a   1.000
_cell.length_b   1.000
_cell.length_c   1.000
_cell.angle_alpha   90.00
_cell.angle_beta   90.00
_cell.angle_gamma   90.00
#
_symmetry.space_group_name_H-M   'P 1'
#
loop_
_entity.id
_entity.type
_entity.pdbx_description
1 polymer ?
#
loop_
_entity_poly.entity_id
_entity_poly.type
_entity_poly.pdbx_seq_one_letter_code
_entity_poly.pdbx_strand_id
1 'polypeptide(L)'
;MRSFIKRFLPFFLTLPLFAQSPKVVERGSIIEDRAARKLLQAGDARLEVGENEKALEIWESVVERYPRSQIRFEAHLRLADHLLLEIKDFDRARIHYESAAIEANGDDAKRAYA
;
A
#
# COMPACT_ATOMS: atom_id res chain seq x y z
N MET A 1 13.88 44.52 50.43
CA MET A 1 13.03 45.72 50.20
C MET A 1 12.73 45.81 48.71
N ARG A 2 11.43 45.69 48.34
CA ARG A 2 10.75 46.11 47.09
C ARG A 2 11.24 45.44 45.77
N SER A 3 10.50 44.58 45.05
CA SER A 3 9.10 44.51 44.58
C SER A 3 8.94 44.88 43.09
N PHE A 4 7.92 44.29 42.46
CA PHE A 4 7.22 44.59 41.20
C PHE A 4 7.73 43.90 39.92
N ILE A 5 7.17 42.75 39.52
CA ILE A 5 5.93 42.55 38.73
C ILE A 5 6.00 43.16 37.33
N LYS A 6 5.91 42.31 36.28
CA LYS A 6 4.86 42.38 35.23
C LYS A 6 5.02 41.27 34.17
N ARG A 7 4.10 40.30 34.23
CA ARG A 7 3.31 39.70 33.13
C ARG A 7 4.00 39.60 31.76
N PHE A 8 4.43 38.40 31.39
CA PHE A 8 4.52 38.00 29.98
C PHE A 8 3.25 37.23 29.59
N LEU A 9 2.62 37.75 28.54
CA LEU A 9 1.39 37.32 27.89
C LEU A 9 1.53 35.88 27.34
N PRO A 10 0.51 34.99 27.45
CA PRO A 10 0.59 33.70 26.79
C PRO A 10 0.45 33.92 25.28
N PHE A 11 1.53 33.63 24.55
CA PHE A 11 1.50 33.56 23.10
C PHE A 11 0.68 32.32 22.71
N PHE A 12 -0.60 32.53 22.39
CA PHE A 12 -1.43 31.52 21.74
C PHE A 12 -0.82 31.25 20.36
N LEU A 13 0.06 30.25 20.30
CA LEU A 13 0.52 29.64 19.06
C LEU A 13 -0.67 28.91 18.44
N THR A 14 -1.46 29.63 17.65
CA THR A 14 -2.37 29.03 16.68
C THR A 14 -1.50 28.31 15.66
N LEU A 15 -1.22 27.03 15.88
CA LEU A 15 -0.64 26.17 14.88
C LEU A 15 -1.58 26.20 13.67
N PRO A 16 -1.13 26.63 12.48
CA PRO A 16 -1.92 26.47 11.29
C PRO A 16 -2.14 24.97 11.12
N LEU A 17 -3.40 24.56 11.15
CA LEU A 17 -3.82 23.24 10.72
C LEU A 17 -3.37 23.15 9.26
N PHE A 18 -2.20 22.55 9.01
CA PHE A 18 -1.80 22.14 7.68
C PHE A 18 -2.88 21.17 7.24
N ALA A 19 -3.87 21.68 6.51
CA ALA A 19 -4.79 20.88 5.75
C ALA A 19 -3.91 20.08 4.79
N GLN A 20 -3.57 18.84 5.17
CA GLN A 20 -3.09 17.85 4.22
C GLN A 20 -4.26 17.65 3.28
N SER A 21 -4.27 18.40 2.18
CA SER A 21 -5.13 18.11 1.04
C SER A 21 -4.96 16.62 0.75
N PRO A 22 -6.04 15.83 0.70
CA PRO A 22 -5.93 14.40 0.49
C PRO A 22 -5.08 14.20 -0.77
N LYS A 23 -3.99 13.44 -0.65
CA LYS A 23 -3.21 13.03 -1.83
C LYS A 23 -4.17 12.27 -2.73
N VAL A 24 -4.71 12.94 -3.73
CA VAL A 24 -5.47 12.29 -4.80
C VAL A 24 -4.45 11.37 -5.47
N VAL A 25 -4.53 10.07 -5.17
CA VAL A 25 -3.70 9.07 -5.83
C VAL A 25 -4.20 9.02 -7.27
N GLU A 26 -3.55 9.78 -8.15
CA GLU A 26 -3.85 9.73 -9.58
C GLU A 26 -3.66 8.30 -10.07
N ARG A 27 -4.74 7.73 -10.61
CA ARG A 27 -4.75 6.38 -11.18
C ARG A 27 -3.68 6.29 -12.28
N GLY A 28 -2.98 5.16 -12.31
CA GLY A 28 -2.00 4.85 -13.34
C GLY A 28 -2.59 4.82 -14.75
N SER A 29 -1.72 4.90 -15.75
CA SER A 29 -2.10 4.81 -17.16
C SER A 29 -2.63 3.41 -17.52
N ILE A 30 -3.52 3.32 -18.51
CA ILE A 30 -3.97 2.03 -19.09
C ILE A 30 -2.77 1.17 -19.54
N ILE A 31 -1.68 1.81 -19.98
CA ILE A 31 -0.44 1.13 -20.38
C ILE A 31 0.23 0.47 -19.17
N GLU A 32 0.31 1.20 -18.04
CA GLU A 32 0.84 0.67 -16.78
C GLU A 32 -0.04 -0.49 -16.28
N ASP A 33 -1.37 -0.35 -16.33
CA ASP A 33 -2.31 -1.42 -15.96
C ASP A 33 -2.12 -2.68 -16.82
N ARG A 34 -1.89 -2.53 -18.13
CA ARG A 34 -1.63 -3.67 -19.02
C ARG A 34 -0.29 -4.34 -18.70
N ALA A 35 0.76 -3.55 -18.49
CA ALA A 35 2.10 -4.06 -18.16
C ALA A 35 2.11 -4.79 -16.81
N ALA A 36 1.50 -4.18 -15.78
CA ALA A 36 1.32 -4.77 -14.46
C ALA A 36 0.54 -6.09 -14.54
N ARG A 37 -0.56 -6.14 -15.31
CA ARG A 37 -1.34 -7.37 -15.50
C ARG A 37 -0.53 -8.49 -16.15
N LYS A 38 0.36 -8.17 -17.09
CA LYS A 38 1.23 -9.18 -17.72
C LYS A 38 2.26 -9.74 -16.75
N LEU A 39 2.81 -8.90 -15.87
CA LEU A 39 3.71 -9.37 -14.83
C LEU A 39 2.97 -10.21 -13.77
N LEU A 40 1.78 -9.79 -13.33
CA LEU A 40 0.96 -10.59 -12.43
C LEU A 40 0.70 -11.99 -12.99
N GLN A 41 0.27 -12.08 -14.25
CA GLN A 41 0.08 -13.36 -14.96
C GLN A 41 1.37 -14.19 -15.07
N ALA A 42 2.52 -13.55 -15.24
CA ALA A 42 3.79 -14.24 -15.27
C ALA A 42 4.15 -14.82 -13.90
N GLY A 43 3.87 -14.10 -12.81
CA GLY A 43 4.04 -14.62 -11.44
C GLY A 43 3.11 -15.81 -11.17
N ASP A 44 1.84 -15.70 -11.57
CA ASP A 44 0.88 -16.80 -11.44
C ASP A 44 1.36 -18.05 -12.19
N ALA A 45 1.85 -17.90 -13.43
CA ALA A 45 2.39 -19.00 -14.22
C ALA A 45 3.65 -19.63 -13.59
N ARG A 46 4.49 -18.85 -12.89
CA ARG A 46 5.65 -19.38 -12.15
C ARG A 46 5.20 -20.20 -10.94
N LEU A 47 4.18 -19.73 -10.23
CA LEU A 47 3.60 -20.46 -9.11
C LEU A 47 3.00 -21.80 -9.57
N GLU A 48 2.27 -21.82 -10.69
CA GLU A 48 1.66 -23.04 -11.25
C GLU A 48 2.68 -24.14 -11.56
N VAL A 49 3.92 -23.77 -11.90
CA VAL A 49 5.02 -24.72 -12.18
C VAL A 49 5.92 -24.96 -10.97
N GLY A 50 5.51 -24.51 -9.78
CA GLY A 50 6.20 -24.74 -8.51
C GLY A 50 7.41 -23.84 -8.27
N GLU A 51 7.62 -22.80 -9.10
CA GLU A 51 8.69 -21.83 -8.92
C GLU A 51 8.23 -20.69 -8.00
N ASN A 52 7.95 -21.03 -6.74
CA ASN A 52 7.33 -20.15 -5.75
C ASN A 52 8.14 -18.86 -5.52
N GLU A 53 9.46 -18.96 -5.33
CA GLU A 53 10.31 -17.80 -5.07
C GLU A 53 10.28 -16.81 -6.23
N LYS A 54 10.31 -17.31 -7.47
CA LYS A 54 10.21 -16.47 -8.67
C LYS A 54 8.83 -15.83 -8.80
N ALA A 55 7.77 -16.54 -8.41
CA ALA A 55 6.43 -15.96 -8.39
C ALA A 55 6.37 -14.74 -7.45
N LEU A 56 6.94 -14.88 -6.25
CA LEU A 56 7.01 -13.81 -5.25
C LEU A 56 7.80 -12.61 -5.78
N GLU A 57 8.99 -12.84 -6.32
CA GLU A 57 9.82 -11.77 -6.92
C GLU A 57 9.07 -11.01 -8.02
N ILE A 58 8.33 -11.73 -8.88
CA ILE A 58 7.57 -11.11 -9.96
C ILE A 58 6.39 -10.30 -9.40
N TRP A 59 5.64 -10.82 -8.44
CA TRP A 59 4.53 -10.09 -7.82
C TRP A 59 5.03 -8.86 -7.04
N GLU A 60 6.16 -8.96 -6.33
CA GLU A 60 6.83 -7.83 -5.68
C GLU A 60 7.19 -6.75 -6.72
N SER A 61 7.70 -7.15 -7.88
CA SER A 61 7.98 -6.20 -8.96
C SER A 61 6.74 -5.46 -9.48
N VAL A 62 5.53 -6.05 -9.39
CA VAL A 62 4.28 -5.39 -9.77
C VAL A 62 4.00 -4.21 -8.83
N VAL A 63 4.12 -4.43 -7.52
CA VAL A 63 3.80 -3.40 -6.52
C VAL A 63 4.85 -2.28 -6.52
N GLU A 64 6.12 -2.60 -6.76
CA GLU A 64 7.21 -1.63 -6.79
C GLU A 64 7.22 -0.80 -8.08
N ARG A 65 7.03 -1.44 -9.24
CA ARG A 65 7.18 -0.77 -10.55
C ARG A 65 5.92 -0.06 -11.00
N TYR A 66 4.75 -0.47 -10.50
CA TYR A 66 3.45 0.09 -10.89
C TYR A 66 2.63 0.54 -9.68
N PRO A 67 3.16 1.43 -8.81
CA PRO A 67 2.50 1.83 -7.57
C PRO A 67 1.18 2.60 -7.77
N ARG A 68 0.90 3.06 -9.01
CA ARG A 68 -0.36 3.72 -9.37
C ARG A 68 -1.36 2.80 -10.06
N SER A 69 -0.94 1.60 -10.49
CA SER A 69 -1.81 0.65 -11.18
C SER A 69 -2.79 0.02 -10.19
N GLN A 70 -4.05 -0.15 -10.59
CA GLN A 70 -5.03 -0.88 -9.78
C GLN A 70 -4.69 -2.37 -9.68
N ILE A 71 -3.84 -2.91 -10.57
CA ILE A 71 -3.41 -4.31 -10.55
C ILE A 71 -2.50 -4.61 -9.34
N ARG A 72 -1.80 -3.61 -8.80
CA ARG A 72 -0.92 -3.80 -7.64
C ARG A 72 -1.66 -4.40 -6.44
N PHE A 73 -2.94 -4.09 -6.27
CA PHE A 73 -3.73 -4.61 -5.16
C PHE A 73 -3.95 -6.11 -5.29
N GLU A 74 -4.13 -6.62 -6.51
CA GLU A 74 -4.19 -8.06 -6.75
C GLU A 74 -2.83 -8.72 -6.49
N ALA A 75 -1.73 -8.06 -6.85
CA ALA A 75 -0.38 -8.55 -6.51
C ALA A 75 -0.15 -8.60 -4.99
N HIS A 76 -0.61 -7.58 -4.25
CA HIS A 76 -0.58 -7.59 -2.79
C HIS A 76 -1.36 -8.79 -2.24
N LEU A 77 -2.58 -9.07 -2.74
CA LEU A 77 -3.35 -10.23 -2.29
C LEU A 77 -2.62 -11.56 -2.57
N ARG A 78 -2.05 -11.74 -3.77
CA ARG A 78 -1.25 -12.95 -4.09
C ARG A 78 -0.07 -13.14 -3.15
N LEU A 79 0.67 -12.06 -2.86
CA LEU A 79 1.77 -12.07 -1.91
C LEU A 79 1.27 -12.42 -0.50
N ALA A 80 0.19 -11.78 -0.05
CA ALA A 80 -0.38 -12.00 1.27
C ALA A 80 -0.84 -13.46 1.46
N ASP A 81 -1.58 -14.00 0.49
CA ASP A 81 -2.07 -15.38 0.50
C ASP A 81 -0.91 -16.37 0.56
N HIS A 82 0.12 -16.19 -0.26
CA HIS A 82 1.27 -17.09 -0.26
C HIS A 82 2.08 -17.00 1.04
N LEU A 83 2.33 -15.78 1.53
CA LEU A 83 3.02 -15.56 2.80
C LEU A 83 2.25 -16.20 3.97
N LEU A 84 0.92 -16.10 3.97
CA LEU A 84 0.06 -16.67 5.01
C LEU A 84 -0.04 -18.20 4.92
N LEU A 85 -0.27 -18.74 3.72
CA LEU A 85 -0.63 -20.15 3.54
C LEU A 85 0.59 -21.05 3.44
N GLU A 86 1.64 -20.63 2.73
CA GLU A 86 2.80 -21.48 2.45
C GLU A 86 3.95 -21.18 3.41
N ILE A 87 4.28 -19.90 3.60
CA ILE A 87 5.47 -19.49 4.38
C ILE A 87 5.15 -19.35 5.88
N LYS A 88 3.89 -19.10 6.22
CA LYS A 88 3.42 -18.78 7.59
C LYS A 88 4.06 -17.50 8.17
N ASP A 89 4.42 -16.56 7.30
CA ASP A 89 4.89 -15.23 7.69
C ASP A 89 3.70 -14.28 7.83
N PHE A 90 3.08 -14.33 9.01
CA PHE A 90 1.87 -13.57 9.32
C PHE A 90 2.10 -12.05 9.32
N ASP A 91 3.29 -11.60 9.72
CA ASP A 91 3.61 -10.18 9.78
C ASP A 91 3.71 -9.57 8.40
N ARG A 92 4.43 -10.22 7.48
CA ARG A 92 4.48 -9.76 6.09
C ARG A 92 3.13 -9.90 5.39
N ALA A 93 2.41 -11.00 5.60
CA ALA A 93 1.09 -11.20 5.02
C ALA A 93 0.13 -10.05 5.37
N ARG A 94 0.10 -9.67 6.66
CA ARG A 94 -0.70 -8.54 7.15
C ARG A 94 -0.38 -7.23 6.42
N ILE A 95 0.90 -6.90 6.22
CA ILE A 95 1.29 -5.66 5.51
C ILE A 95 0.72 -5.64 4.09
N HIS A 96 0.73 -6.78 3.40
CA HIS A 96 0.18 -6.86 2.05
C HIS A 96 -1.36 -6.80 2.04
N TYR A 97 -2.06 -7.46 2.97
CA TYR A 97 -3.52 -7.31 3.11
C TYR A 97 -3.91 -5.86 3.43
N GLU A 98 -3.27 -5.22 4.40
CA GLU A 98 -3.51 -3.81 4.74
C GLU A 98 -3.34 -2.91 3.51
N SER A 99 -2.33 -3.17 2.67
CA SER A 99 -2.10 -2.43 1.43
C SER A 99 -3.20 -2.65 0.39
N ALA A 100 -3.82 -3.83 0.36
CA ALA A 100 -4.95 -4.15 -0.52
C ALA A 100 -6.30 -3.62 -0.01
N ALA A 101 -6.45 -3.46 1.31
CA ALA A 101 -7.68 -3.01 1.96
C ALA A 101 -7.92 -1.49 1.91
N ILE A 102 -6.93 -0.70 1.46
CA ILE A 102 -7.04 0.78 1.46
C ILE A 102 -8.12 1.30 0.51
N GLU A 103 -8.71 2.45 0.81
CA GLU A 103 -9.74 3.10 -0.01
C GLU A 103 -9.32 3.39 -1.46
N ALA A 104 -8.01 3.55 -1.72
CA ALA A 104 -7.49 3.75 -3.07
C ALA A 104 -7.62 2.52 -3.98
N ASN A 105 -7.89 1.34 -3.42
CA ASN A 105 -8.31 0.17 -4.17
C ASN A 105 -9.78 0.31 -4.51
N GLY A 106 -10.10 0.65 -5.76
CA GLY A 106 -11.48 0.87 -6.19
C GLY A 106 -12.33 -0.39 -6.30
N ASP A 107 -11.78 -1.57 -6.00
CA ASP A 107 -12.49 -2.85 -6.01
C ASP A 107 -12.91 -3.25 -4.59
N ASP A 108 -14.20 -3.03 -4.30
CA ASP A 108 -14.80 -3.30 -3.00
C ASP A 108 -14.66 -4.77 -2.57
N ALA A 109 -14.73 -5.70 -3.51
CA ALA A 109 -14.58 -7.13 -3.20
C ALA A 109 -13.16 -7.46 -2.79
N LYS A 110 -12.14 -6.86 -3.43
CA LYS A 110 -10.74 -7.02 -3.02
C LYS A 110 -10.46 -6.40 -1.66
N ARG A 111 -11.04 -5.23 -1.35
CA ARG A 111 -10.88 -4.62 -0.03
C ARG A 111 -11.53 -5.44 1.09
N ALA A 112 -12.69 -6.04 0.82
CA ALA A 112 -13.37 -6.91 1.78
C ALA A 112 -12.70 -8.28 1.93
N TYR A 113 -12.00 -8.74 0.91
CA TYR A 113 -11.23 -9.99 0.95
C TYR A 113 -9.95 -9.87 1.79
N ALA A 114 -9.30 -8.70 1.74
CA ALA A 114 -8.09 -8.38 2.50
C ALA A 114 -8.37 -8.24 4.00
#